data_AF-A0A640KIR0-F1
#
_entry.id   AF-A0A640KIR0-F1
#
_cell.length_a   1.000
_cell.length_b   1.000
_cell.length_c   1.000
_cell.angle_alpha   90.00
_cell.angle_beta   90.00
_cell.angle_gamma   90.00
#
_symmetry.space_group_name_H-M   'P 1'
#
loop_
_entity.id
_entity.type
_entity.pdbx_description
1 polymer ?
#
loop_
_entity_poly.entity_id
_entity_poly.type
_entity_poly.pdbx_seq_one_letter_code
_entity_poly.pdbx_strand_id
1 'polypeptide(L)'
;MTTSDEICGTYTLSHCNGKVVPIKATLTIHRCGETLTVHAAATNALCGTVQYKNRRIVGTLVSKNNKATPLLEPLEQMLSKGFEDGLNVVIEMDQALFKNANSSFVFLRTAKLSDLNGEHAIIEINGQQPNQEMTMSFTLDGNGGSFFTANIANSLRGNCQIDAGLLRGELATTQSEADESFAYVERLISDGFQQGFHVEKNTSGILLQSSEASIQLCRIVSQSDLEGEYVLKSFNGVAVPTRKQPSIVFKTGNANEVEISIAVANRIRGVAVLNQNVLCSEGPLMSTRVMGTEDESQLESAFNVGFQYGLETIFHGNELTLKNQDATFVMVKAAVPETQHGHPAYKGTYCSKCFKTNGNGLLFRIVNEHEKKWAFYNDTDDMRIRVCATFGARSKVQALDNATMSKDDKGCCVIEVTVDPQATEMFIQGDVNGFRVLYDAQPV
;
A
#
# COMPACT_ATOMS: atom_id res chain seq x y z
N MET A 1 -16.07 -5.28 3.23
CA MET A 1 -16.74 -4.11 2.60
C MET A 1 -15.88 -2.90 2.89
N THR A 2 -15.74 -1.95 1.96
CA THR A 2 -14.94 -0.75 2.20
C THR A 2 -15.46 0.01 3.41
N THR A 3 -14.61 0.21 4.42
CA THR A 3 -14.95 0.94 5.65
C THR A 3 -14.72 2.44 5.47
N SER A 4 -15.25 3.25 6.41
CA SER A 4 -14.94 4.68 6.48
C SER A 4 -13.45 4.94 6.67
N ASP A 5 -12.75 4.08 7.41
CA ASP A 5 -11.32 4.25 7.69
C ASP A 5 -10.49 3.93 6.45
N GLU A 6 -10.93 2.98 5.62
CA GLU A 6 -10.29 2.67 4.35
C GLU A 6 -10.27 3.87 3.40
N ILE A 7 -11.27 4.77 3.45
CA ILE A 7 -11.34 5.97 2.60
C ILE A 7 -10.62 7.19 3.19
N CYS A 8 -10.17 7.12 4.43
CA CYS A 8 -9.42 8.22 5.05
C CYS A 8 -7.99 8.29 4.49
N GLY A 9 -7.47 9.52 4.40
CA GLY A 9 -6.14 9.82 3.87
C GLY A 9 -6.09 11.09 3.04
N THR A 10 -4.90 11.40 2.55
CA THR A 10 -4.61 12.48 1.63
C THR A 10 -4.46 11.93 0.24
N TYR A 11 -5.04 12.62 -0.73
CA TYR A 11 -5.05 12.24 -2.12
C TYR A 11 -4.71 13.41 -3.03
N THR A 12 -4.14 13.10 -4.18
CA THR A 12 -3.92 14.03 -5.30
C THR A 12 -4.79 13.64 -6.48
N LEU A 13 -5.51 14.62 -7.06
CA LEU A 13 -6.35 14.40 -8.23
C LEU A 13 -5.48 14.05 -9.44
N SER A 14 -5.75 12.90 -10.04
CA SER A 14 -5.10 12.47 -11.29
C SER A 14 -6.00 12.71 -12.50
N HIS A 15 -7.30 12.43 -12.37
CA HIS A 15 -8.25 12.54 -13.47
C HIS A 15 -9.59 13.12 -13.02
N CYS A 16 -10.20 13.90 -13.91
CA CYS A 16 -11.55 14.44 -13.77
C CYS A 16 -12.32 14.15 -15.06
N ASN A 17 -13.49 13.50 -14.95
CA ASN A 17 -14.31 13.03 -16.07
C ASN A 17 -13.52 12.30 -17.16
N GLY A 18 -12.57 11.46 -16.73
CA GLY A 18 -11.72 10.70 -17.63
C GLY A 18 -10.71 11.54 -18.40
N LYS A 19 -10.40 12.77 -17.98
CA LYS A 19 -9.29 13.57 -18.53
C LYS A 19 -8.23 13.76 -17.46
N VAL A 20 -6.95 13.66 -17.83
CA VAL A 20 -5.84 13.99 -16.94
C VAL A 20 -5.95 15.47 -16.59
N VAL A 21 -5.88 15.80 -15.31
CA VAL A 21 -5.92 17.19 -14.86
C VAL A 21 -4.47 17.65 -14.66
N PRO A 22 -3.99 18.69 -15.35
CA PRO A 22 -2.62 19.17 -15.19
C PRO A 22 -2.40 19.89 -13.85
N ILE A 23 -3.48 20.16 -13.12
CA ILE A 23 -3.47 20.95 -11.89
C ILE A 23 -3.45 20.02 -10.69
N LYS A 24 -2.55 20.31 -9.74
CA LYS A 24 -2.49 19.63 -8.45
C LYS A 24 -3.66 20.08 -7.57
N ALA A 25 -4.76 19.33 -7.61
CA ALA A 25 -5.80 19.43 -6.60
C ALA A 25 -5.61 18.30 -5.57
N THR A 26 -5.81 18.58 -4.30
CA THR A 26 -5.73 17.59 -3.23
C THR A 26 -7.08 17.38 -2.57
N LEU A 27 -7.26 16.20 -1.98
CA LEU A 27 -8.43 15.82 -1.21
C LEU A 27 -7.92 15.15 0.06
N THR A 28 -8.32 15.64 1.23
CA THR A 28 -8.08 14.97 2.51
C THR A 28 -9.42 14.55 3.09
N ILE A 29 -9.52 13.28 3.46
CA ILE A 29 -10.69 12.73 4.14
C ILE A 29 -10.19 12.22 5.50
N HIS A 30 -10.80 12.68 6.58
CA HIS A 30 -10.55 12.14 7.92
C HIS A 30 -11.87 11.85 8.62
N ARG A 31 -11.84 10.89 9.55
CA ARG A 31 -13.01 10.51 10.33
C ARG A 31 -13.10 11.35 11.59
N CYS A 32 -14.31 11.77 11.91
CA CYS A 32 -14.67 12.49 13.13
C CYS A 32 -15.92 11.82 13.70
N GLY A 33 -15.71 10.80 14.54
CA GLY A 33 -16.77 9.96 15.10
C GLY A 33 -17.52 9.18 14.02
N GLU A 34 -18.83 9.42 13.88
CA GLU A 34 -19.68 8.79 12.86
C GLU A 34 -19.67 9.52 11.51
N THR A 35 -19.07 10.71 11.45
CA THR A 35 -18.99 11.52 10.23
C THR A 35 -17.58 11.57 9.69
N LEU A 36 -17.44 12.04 8.45
CA LEU A 36 -16.15 12.33 7.84
C LEU A 36 -16.06 13.82 7.58
N THR A 37 -14.87 14.39 7.77
CA THR A 37 -14.56 15.72 7.29
C THR A 37 -13.76 15.62 6.01
N VAL A 38 -14.15 16.43 5.02
CA VAL A 38 -13.48 16.50 3.73
C VAL A 38 -12.88 17.88 3.55
N HIS A 39 -11.60 17.91 3.21
CA HIS A 39 -10.87 19.11 2.82
C HIS A 39 -10.35 18.92 1.41
N ALA A 40 -10.96 19.57 0.43
CA ALA A 40 -10.45 19.59 -0.94
C ALA A 40 -9.77 20.92 -1.20
N ALA A 41 -8.54 20.90 -1.70
CA ALA A 41 -7.81 22.11 -2.08
C ALA A 41 -7.53 22.08 -3.58
N ALA A 42 -8.04 23.09 -4.30
CA ALA A 42 -7.68 23.36 -5.69
C ALA A 42 -7.09 24.77 -5.78
N THR A 43 -7.90 25.81 -6.07
CA THR A 43 -7.50 27.20 -5.77
C THR A 43 -7.92 27.58 -4.36
N ASN A 44 -9.18 27.27 -4.04
CA ASN A 44 -9.77 27.48 -2.75
C ASN A 44 -9.73 26.20 -1.93
N ALA A 45 -9.78 26.37 -0.61
CA ALA A 45 -10.05 25.29 0.32
C ALA A 45 -11.57 25.11 0.45
N LEU A 46 -12.07 23.99 -0.07
CA LEU A 46 -13.41 23.49 0.18
C LEU A 46 -13.38 22.60 1.42
N CYS A 47 -14.21 22.88 2.41
CA CYS A 47 -14.28 22.10 3.64
C CYS A 47 -15.72 21.72 3.94
N GLY A 48 -15.96 20.52 4.46
CA GLY A 48 -17.30 20.12 4.84
C GLY A 48 -17.38 18.78 5.54
N THR A 49 -18.55 18.51 6.12
CA THR A 49 -18.86 17.24 6.77
C THR A 49 -19.68 16.37 5.82
N VAL A 50 -19.31 15.10 5.70
CA VAL A 50 -19.94 14.14 4.82
C VAL A 50 -20.23 12.84 5.56
N GLN A 51 -21.21 12.09 5.07
CA GLN A 51 -21.55 10.75 5.52
C GLN A 51 -21.07 9.73 4.50
N TYR A 52 -20.55 8.59 4.98
CA TYR A 52 -20.19 7.47 4.14
C TYR A 52 -21.02 6.24 4.51
N LYS A 53 -21.88 5.81 3.59
CA LYS A 53 -22.73 4.62 3.79
C LYS A 53 -22.93 3.90 2.47
N ASN A 54 -22.88 2.57 2.50
CA ASN A 54 -23.11 1.72 1.32
C ASN A 54 -22.22 2.10 0.12
N ARG A 55 -20.94 2.39 0.38
CA ARG A 55 -19.97 2.90 -0.61
C ARG A 55 -20.35 4.23 -1.26
N ARG A 56 -21.28 4.98 -0.68
CA ARG A 56 -21.65 6.31 -1.15
C ARG A 56 -21.21 7.34 -0.13
N ILE A 57 -20.44 8.33 -0.58
CA ILE A 57 -20.06 9.51 0.20
C ILE A 57 -20.96 10.68 -0.20
N VAL A 58 -21.58 11.36 0.76
CA VAL A 58 -22.52 12.45 0.49
C VAL A 58 -22.43 13.53 1.56
N GLY A 59 -22.48 14.80 1.16
CA GLY A 59 -22.50 15.93 2.07
C GLY A 59 -22.19 17.24 1.36
N THR A 60 -22.06 18.31 2.13
CA THR A 60 -21.87 19.66 1.58
C THR A 60 -20.46 20.14 1.83
N LEU A 61 -19.81 20.64 0.78
CA LEU A 61 -18.53 21.34 0.90
C LEU A 61 -18.74 22.85 0.75
N VAL A 62 -18.10 23.63 1.61
CA VAL A 62 -18.17 25.09 1.63
C VAL A 62 -16.80 25.66 1.30
N SER A 63 -16.74 26.61 0.36
CA SER A 63 -15.50 27.33 0.07
C SER A 63 -15.16 28.29 1.21
N LYS A 64 -13.93 28.26 1.69
CA LYS A 64 -13.42 29.22 2.70
C LYS A 64 -12.96 30.55 2.08
N ASN A 65 -12.82 30.64 0.76
CA ASN A 65 -12.25 31.80 0.06
C ASN A 65 -13.21 32.35 -1.00
N ASN A 66 -13.25 33.68 -1.12
CA ASN A 66 -14.18 34.41 -2.01
C ASN A 66 -13.62 34.71 -3.42
N LYS A 67 -12.42 34.24 -3.77
CA LYS A 67 -11.81 34.55 -5.08
C LYS A 67 -11.18 33.31 -5.71
N ALA A 68 -12.03 32.47 -6.32
CA ALA A 68 -11.56 31.44 -7.24
C ALA A 68 -10.89 32.07 -8.47
N THR A 69 -9.86 31.42 -8.99
CA THR A 69 -9.37 31.75 -10.34
C THR A 69 -10.33 31.16 -11.37
N PRO A 70 -10.67 31.86 -12.48
CA PRO A 70 -11.64 31.38 -13.47
C PRO A 70 -11.31 30.01 -14.09
N LEU A 71 -10.04 29.61 -14.09
CA LEU A 71 -9.59 28.33 -14.63
C LEU A 71 -9.98 27.12 -13.76
N LEU A 72 -10.17 27.32 -12.46
CA LEU A 72 -10.34 26.24 -11.48
C LEU A 72 -11.72 26.21 -10.83
N GLU A 73 -12.49 27.28 -10.98
CA GLU A 73 -13.90 27.35 -10.56
C GLU A 73 -14.75 26.17 -11.06
N PRO A 74 -14.64 25.68 -12.32
CA PRO A 74 -15.41 24.53 -12.76
C PRO A 74 -15.10 23.25 -11.99
N LEU A 75 -13.83 23.04 -11.59
CA LEU A 75 -13.44 21.86 -10.81
C LEU A 75 -14.00 21.93 -9.39
N GLU A 76 -13.95 23.09 -8.76
CA GLU A 76 -14.49 23.32 -7.40
C GLU A 76 -16.02 23.17 -7.37
N GLN A 77 -16.72 23.70 -8.38
CA GLN A 77 -18.16 23.51 -8.55
C GLN A 77 -18.50 22.04 -8.77
N MET A 78 -17.74 21.33 -9.61
CA MET A 78 -17.93 19.90 -9.83
C MET A 78 -17.70 19.07 -8.57
N LEU A 79 -16.64 19.35 -7.79
CA LEU A 79 -16.38 18.66 -6.53
C LEU A 79 -17.52 18.90 -5.55
N SER A 80 -17.88 20.17 -5.32
CA SER A 80 -18.96 20.54 -4.40
C SER A 80 -20.28 19.88 -4.78
N LYS A 81 -20.66 19.95 -6.07
CA LYS A 81 -21.88 19.33 -6.58
C LYS A 81 -21.82 17.81 -6.54
N GLY A 82 -20.65 17.22 -6.81
CA GLY A 82 -20.43 15.78 -6.72
C GLY A 82 -20.70 15.25 -5.31
N PHE A 83 -20.11 15.87 -4.28
CA PHE A 83 -20.36 15.50 -2.89
C PHE A 83 -21.81 15.74 -2.47
N GLU A 84 -22.44 16.83 -2.91
CA GLU A 84 -23.85 17.12 -2.64
C GLU A 84 -24.78 16.05 -3.23
N ASP A 85 -24.57 15.70 -4.51
CA ASP A 85 -25.34 14.66 -5.21
C ASP A 85 -25.02 13.26 -4.67
N GLY A 86 -23.87 13.11 -4.00
CA GLY A 86 -23.30 11.87 -3.52
C GLY A 86 -22.51 11.12 -4.60
N LEU A 87 -21.36 10.59 -4.20
CA LEU A 87 -20.41 9.87 -5.05
C LEU A 87 -20.29 8.42 -4.59
N ASN A 88 -20.36 7.47 -5.51
CA ASN A 88 -19.93 6.11 -5.22
C ASN A 88 -18.41 6.07 -5.15
N VAL A 89 -17.88 5.46 -4.09
CA VAL A 89 -16.44 5.35 -3.82
C VAL A 89 -16.02 3.92 -4.06
N VAL A 90 -15.03 3.75 -4.92
CA VAL A 90 -14.32 2.50 -5.15
C VAL A 90 -12.85 2.76 -4.85
N ILE A 91 -12.32 2.06 -3.85
CA ILE A 91 -10.89 2.05 -3.58
C ILE A 91 -10.34 0.76 -4.13
N GLU A 92 -9.33 0.89 -4.99
CA GLU A 92 -8.49 -0.21 -5.41
C GLU A 92 -7.05 0.25 -5.21
N MET A 93 -6.34 -0.39 -4.27
CA MET A 93 -4.94 -0.07 -3.95
C MET A 93 -4.82 1.40 -3.46
N ASP A 94 -3.92 2.18 -4.07
CA ASP A 94 -3.75 3.62 -3.79
C ASP A 94 -4.62 4.52 -4.68
N GLN A 95 -5.55 3.95 -5.47
CA GLN A 95 -6.49 4.72 -6.27
C GLN A 95 -7.88 4.75 -5.63
N ALA A 96 -8.43 5.95 -5.52
CA ALA A 96 -9.80 6.17 -5.12
C ALA A 96 -10.59 6.79 -6.28
N LEU A 97 -11.56 6.03 -6.80
CA LEU A 97 -12.52 6.46 -7.80
C LEU A 97 -13.79 6.95 -7.08
N PHE A 98 -14.11 8.23 -7.27
CA PHE A 98 -15.35 8.84 -6.80
C PHE A 98 -16.22 9.14 -8.02
N LYS A 99 -17.41 8.53 -8.12
CA LYS A 99 -18.23 8.65 -9.33
C LYS A 99 -19.72 8.67 -9.06
N ASN A 100 -20.43 9.53 -9.79
CA ASN A 100 -21.89 9.49 -9.93
C ASN A 100 -22.28 9.63 -11.42
N ALA A 101 -23.55 9.98 -11.69
CA ALA A 101 -24.04 10.15 -13.06
C ALA A 101 -23.42 11.36 -13.78
N ASN A 102 -23.05 12.40 -13.03
CA ASN A 102 -22.66 13.71 -13.56
C ASN A 102 -21.14 13.94 -13.51
N SER A 103 -20.44 13.22 -12.63
CA SER A 103 -19.04 13.49 -12.29
C SER A 103 -18.27 12.21 -11.96
N SER A 104 -16.97 12.21 -12.29
CA SER A 104 -16.05 11.14 -11.98
C SER A 104 -14.67 11.71 -11.68
N PHE A 105 -14.10 11.34 -10.53
CA PHE A 105 -12.79 11.77 -10.08
C PHE A 105 -11.92 10.55 -9.75
N VAL A 106 -10.68 10.55 -10.22
CA VAL A 106 -9.68 9.54 -9.85
C VAL A 106 -8.60 10.23 -9.03
N PHE A 107 -8.47 9.82 -7.79
CA PHE A 107 -7.52 10.34 -6.82
C PHE A 107 -6.45 9.30 -6.53
N LEU A 108 -5.19 9.72 -6.47
CA LEU A 108 -4.05 8.91 -6.03
C LEU A 108 -3.77 9.23 -4.58
N ARG A 109 -3.83 8.23 -3.70
CA ARG A 109 -3.53 8.37 -2.29
C ARG A 109 -2.03 8.63 -2.11
N THR A 110 -1.70 9.70 -1.42
CA THR A 110 -0.31 10.09 -1.14
C THR A 110 0.09 9.78 0.30
N ALA A 111 -0.86 9.78 1.24
CA ALA A 111 -0.63 9.43 2.63
C ALA A 111 -1.92 8.89 3.28
N LYS A 112 -1.78 7.95 4.22
CA LYS A 112 -2.82 7.54 5.16
C LYS A 112 -2.21 7.39 6.55
N LEU A 113 -2.99 7.61 7.60
CA LEU A 113 -2.48 7.52 8.97
C LEU A 113 -1.95 6.12 9.31
N SER A 114 -2.53 5.07 8.71
CA SER A 114 -2.05 3.70 8.83
C SER A 114 -0.68 3.45 8.21
N ASP A 115 -0.14 4.39 7.43
CA ASP A 115 1.26 4.35 6.98
C ASP A 115 2.24 4.61 8.12
N LEU A 116 1.83 5.41 9.12
CA LEU A 116 2.64 5.68 10.31
C LEU A 116 2.53 4.57 11.34
N ASN A 117 1.54 3.68 11.26
CA ASN A 117 1.26 2.71 12.31
C ASN A 117 2.44 1.77 12.59
N GLY A 118 2.75 1.59 13.87
CA GLY A 118 3.90 0.80 14.35
C GLY A 118 4.91 1.66 15.11
N GLU A 119 6.00 1.02 15.52
CA GLU A 119 7.14 1.69 16.14
C GLU A 119 8.21 2.05 15.09
N HIS A 120 8.89 3.16 15.29
CA HIS A 120 9.89 3.72 14.40
C HIS A 120 11.08 4.22 15.21
N ALA A 121 12.29 3.94 14.74
CA ALA A 121 13.48 4.61 15.19
C ALA A 121 13.56 6.00 14.55
N ILE A 122 13.94 7.01 15.32
CA ILE A 122 14.35 8.30 14.77
C ILE A 122 15.81 8.14 14.34
N ILE A 123 16.07 8.27 13.03
CA ILE A 123 17.43 8.07 12.48
C ILE A 123 18.09 9.38 12.07
N GLU A 124 17.32 10.45 11.88
CA GLU A 124 17.84 11.76 11.55
C GLU A 124 16.89 12.87 12.02
N ILE A 125 17.44 13.96 12.55
CA ILE A 125 16.74 15.19 12.91
C ILE A 125 17.50 16.36 12.29
N ASN A 126 16.85 17.12 11.41
CA ASN A 126 17.40 18.29 10.73
C ASN A 126 18.77 18.01 10.08
N GLY A 127 18.96 16.85 9.44
CA GLY A 127 20.23 16.51 8.79
C GLY A 127 21.25 15.81 9.69
N GLN A 128 20.95 15.59 10.97
CA GLN A 128 21.91 15.03 11.95
C GLN A 128 21.39 13.74 12.59
N GLN A 129 22.28 12.77 12.78
CA GLN A 129 21.93 11.54 13.49
C GLN A 129 21.78 11.81 15.00
N PRO A 130 20.77 11.22 15.66
CA PRO A 130 20.66 11.26 17.11
C PRO A 130 21.89 10.68 17.79
N ASN A 131 22.28 11.27 18.92
CA ASN A 131 23.39 10.80 19.76
C ASN A 131 23.04 9.59 20.64
N GLN A 132 21.75 9.24 20.72
CA GLN A 132 21.22 8.08 21.42
C GLN A 132 20.01 7.52 20.66
N GLU A 133 19.63 6.28 20.97
CA GLU A 133 18.41 5.69 20.42
C GLU A 133 17.18 6.47 20.88
N MET A 134 16.30 6.77 19.92
CA MET A 134 15.02 7.44 20.16
C MET A 134 13.97 6.75 19.30
N THR A 135 12.75 6.61 19.84
CA THR A 135 11.67 5.95 19.11
C THR A 135 10.40 6.79 19.06
N MET A 136 9.61 6.60 18.01
CA MET A 136 8.24 7.07 17.87
C MET A 136 7.33 5.90 17.59
N SER A 137 6.17 5.85 18.22
CA SER A 137 5.15 4.83 18.01
C SER A 137 3.81 5.49 17.69
N PHE A 138 3.15 4.95 16.68
CA PHE A 138 1.81 5.33 16.27
C PHE A 138 0.91 4.12 16.36
N THR A 139 -0.16 4.22 17.14
CA THR A 139 -1.19 3.18 17.28
C THR A 139 -2.53 3.74 16.87
N LEU A 140 -3.14 3.19 15.82
CA LEU A 140 -4.46 3.63 15.35
C LEU A 140 -5.51 3.51 16.47
N ASP A 141 -6.33 4.55 16.63
CA ASP A 141 -7.35 4.62 17.68
C ASP A 141 -8.73 4.05 17.25
N GLY A 142 -8.87 3.67 15.98
CA GLY A 142 -10.11 3.18 15.38
C GLY A 142 -11.15 4.27 15.04
N ASN A 143 -10.85 5.53 15.32
CA ASN A 143 -11.71 6.69 15.11
C ASN A 143 -11.14 7.68 14.07
N GLY A 144 -10.14 7.26 13.29
CA GLY A 144 -9.47 8.08 12.28
C GLY A 144 -8.26 8.85 12.80
N GLY A 145 -7.95 8.71 14.09
CA GLY A 145 -6.74 9.22 14.72
C GLY A 145 -5.75 8.11 15.06
N SER A 146 -4.70 8.51 15.75
CA SER A 146 -3.67 7.64 16.28
C SER A 146 -3.26 8.14 17.65
N PHE A 147 -3.09 7.21 18.57
CA PHE A 147 -2.30 7.47 19.77
C PHE A 147 -0.82 7.54 19.35
N PHE A 148 -0.13 8.56 19.84
CA PHE A 148 1.28 8.82 19.58
C PHE A 148 2.07 8.68 20.87
N THR A 149 3.25 8.06 20.78
CA THR A 149 4.25 8.09 21.85
C THR A 149 5.63 8.29 21.25
N ALA A 150 6.42 9.22 21.76
CA ALA A 150 7.85 9.30 21.46
C ALA A 150 8.67 9.14 22.73
N ASN A 151 9.71 8.33 22.66
CA ASN A 151 10.66 8.11 23.75
C ASN A 151 12.00 8.74 23.36
N ILE A 152 12.34 9.83 24.04
CA ILE A 152 13.56 10.61 23.81
C ILE A 152 14.34 10.64 25.13
N ALA A 153 14.28 11.74 25.89
CA ALA A 153 14.65 11.75 27.30
C ALA A 153 13.39 11.51 28.15
N ASN A 154 12.32 12.24 27.82
CA ASN A 154 10.99 12.03 28.34
C ASN A 154 10.13 11.25 27.34
N SER A 155 8.97 10.79 27.83
CA SER A 155 7.93 10.23 26.99
C SER A 155 6.96 11.34 26.59
N LEU A 156 6.92 11.69 25.30
CA LEU A 156 5.87 12.51 24.72
C LEU A 156 4.69 11.63 24.35
N ARG A 157 3.48 12.00 24.74
CA ARG A 157 2.27 11.19 24.50
C ARG A 157 1.10 12.07 24.12
N GLY A 158 0.25 11.60 23.22
CA GLY A 158 -0.93 12.36 22.81
C GLY A 158 -1.72 11.68 21.72
N ASN A 159 -2.76 12.36 21.25
CA ASN A 159 -3.51 11.94 20.08
C ASN A 159 -3.10 12.79 18.88
N CYS A 160 -2.97 12.15 17.73
CA CYS A 160 -2.69 12.82 16.48
C CYS A 160 -3.61 12.32 15.35
N GLN A 161 -3.77 13.14 14.32
CA GLN A 161 -4.59 12.86 13.15
C GLN A 161 -4.05 13.61 11.94
N ILE A 162 -4.47 13.19 10.73
CA ILE A 162 -4.18 13.95 9.51
C ILE A 162 -5.32 14.96 9.30
N ASP A 163 -5.02 16.24 9.50
CA ASP A 163 -5.94 17.35 9.26
C ASP A 163 -5.39 18.26 8.15
N ALA A 164 -6.22 18.52 7.13
CA ALA A 164 -5.85 19.27 5.93
C ALA A 164 -4.53 18.80 5.28
N GLY A 165 -4.25 17.50 5.32
CA GLY A 165 -3.04 16.89 4.75
C GLY A 165 -1.80 16.97 5.64
N LEU A 166 -1.94 17.48 6.86
CA LEU A 166 -0.87 17.62 7.85
C LEU A 166 -1.14 16.73 9.06
N LEU A 167 -0.13 16.01 9.52
CA LEU A 167 -0.16 15.28 10.79
C LEU A 167 -0.09 16.27 11.94
N ARG A 168 -1.18 16.39 12.70
CA ARG A 168 -1.33 17.31 13.83
C ARG A 168 -1.75 16.58 15.09
N GLY A 169 -1.40 17.12 16.25
CA GLY A 169 -1.77 16.54 17.54
C GLY A 169 -1.40 17.41 18.72
N GLU A 170 -2.00 17.13 19.87
CA GLU A 170 -1.64 17.73 21.15
C GLU A 170 -0.86 16.70 21.96
N LEU A 171 0.37 17.07 22.34
CA LEU A 171 1.29 16.19 23.05
C LEU A 171 1.53 16.70 24.48
N ALA A 172 1.59 15.77 25.41
CA ALA A 172 2.03 15.99 26.78
C ALA A 172 3.38 15.30 27.03
N THR A 173 4.26 15.92 27.79
CA THR A 173 5.56 15.36 28.18
C THR A 173 5.54 14.86 29.62
N THR A 174 6.25 13.77 29.92
CA THR A 174 6.55 13.39 31.31
C THR A 174 7.61 14.33 31.86
N GLN A 175 7.29 15.13 32.88
CA GLN A 175 8.16 16.21 33.37
C GLN A 175 9.37 15.72 34.17
N SER A 176 10.48 15.44 33.51
CA SER A 176 11.80 15.33 34.16
C SER A 176 12.79 16.33 33.55
N GLU A 177 13.78 16.77 34.35
CA GLU A 177 14.89 17.60 33.85
C GLU A 177 15.68 16.79 32.81
N ALA A 178 15.45 17.11 31.53
CA ALA A 178 16.20 16.54 30.42
C ALA A 178 17.42 17.40 30.09
N ASP A 179 18.45 16.78 29.50
CA ASP A 179 19.56 17.49 28.87
C ASP A 179 19.02 18.48 27.81
N GLU A 180 19.67 19.65 27.66
CA GLU A 180 19.24 20.70 26.73
C GLU A 180 19.06 20.18 25.29
N SER A 181 19.89 19.22 24.87
CA SER A 181 19.80 18.62 23.53
C SER A 181 18.51 17.79 23.35
N PHE A 182 18.08 17.04 24.36
CA PHE A 182 16.84 16.26 24.29
C PHE A 182 15.61 17.13 24.46
N ALA A 183 15.66 18.13 25.34
CA ALA A 183 14.60 19.12 25.48
C ALA A 183 14.35 19.87 24.17
N TYR A 184 15.41 20.16 23.41
CA TYR A 184 15.30 20.73 22.06
C TYR A 184 14.55 19.82 21.09
N VAL A 185 14.89 18.52 21.05
CA VAL A 185 14.20 17.54 20.17
C VAL A 185 12.73 17.38 20.57
N GLU A 186 12.44 17.28 21.87
CA GLU A 186 11.07 17.18 22.38
C GLU A 186 10.22 18.40 21.98
N ARG A 187 10.81 19.59 22.03
CA ARG A 187 10.17 20.83 21.59
C ARG A 187 9.94 20.85 20.09
N LEU A 188 10.93 20.45 19.27
CA LEU A 188 10.76 20.37 17.82
C LEU A 188 9.59 19.47 17.42
N ILE A 189 9.46 18.30 18.06
CA ILE A 189 8.36 17.37 17.81
C ILE A 189 7.03 17.99 18.26
N SER A 190 6.97 18.53 19.47
CA SER A 190 5.75 19.14 20.01
C SER A 190 5.26 20.30 19.16
N ASP A 191 6.15 21.23 18.81
CA ASP A 191 5.86 22.39 17.96
C ASP A 191 5.45 21.92 16.56
N GLY A 192 6.11 20.89 16.02
CA GLY A 192 5.76 20.30 14.73
C GLY A 192 4.39 19.62 14.71
N PHE A 193 3.96 18.94 15.78
CA PHE A 193 2.59 18.39 15.88
C PHE A 193 1.53 19.49 16.05
N GLN A 194 1.85 20.60 16.73
CA GLN A 194 0.95 21.75 16.83
C GLN A 194 0.79 22.46 15.47
N GLN A 195 1.91 22.70 14.78
CA GLN A 195 1.94 23.41 13.49
C GLN A 195 1.54 22.52 12.30
N GLY A 196 1.70 21.20 12.44
CA GLY A 196 1.43 20.19 11.43
C GLY A 196 2.69 19.73 10.69
N PHE A 197 2.89 18.41 10.61
CA PHE A 197 3.90 17.78 9.77
C PHE A 197 3.32 17.36 8.42
N HIS A 198 4.02 17.67 7.34
CA HIS A 198 3.90 16.91 6.10
C HIS A 198 4.48 15.52 6.31
N VAL A 199 3.72 14.50 5.91
CA VAL A 199 4.17 13.10 5.93
C VAL A 199 4.58 12.73 4.51
N GLU A 200 5.86 12.48 4.32
CA GLU A 200 6.42 11.98 3.06
C GLU A 200 7.03 10.61 3.27
N LYS A 201 6.90 9.74 2.26
CA LYS A 201 7.53 8.42 2.24
C LYS A 201 8.75 8.47 1.34
N ASN A 202 9.86 7.94 1.80
CA ASN A 202 11.10 7.86 1.02
C ASN A 202 11.78 6.49 1.20
N THR A 203 12.96 6.33 0.60
CA THR A 203 13.72 5.06 0.63
C THR A 203 14.21 4.64 2.01
N SER A 204 14.25 5.57 2.96
CA SER A 204 14.72 5.36 4.33
C SER A 204 13.57 5.23 5.33
N GLY A 205 12.32 5.26 4.86
CA GLY A 205 11.12 5.16 5.69
C GLY A 205 10.21 6.37 5.51
N ILE A 206 9.97 7.09 6.61
CA ILE A 206 9.00 8.20 6.67
C ILE A 206 9.71 9.48 7.08
N LEU A 207 9.52 10.53 6.29
CA LEU A 207 9.97 11.87 6.59
C LEU A 207 8.80 12.70 7.12
N LEU A 208 8.95 13.21 8.35
CA LEU A 208 8.06 14.22 8.92
C LEU A 208 8.68 15.58 8.74
N GLN A 209 8.04 16.46 7.97
CA GLN A 209 8.57 17.78 7.66
C GLN A 209 7.60 18.91 8.04
N SER A 210 8.07 19.88 8.80
CA SER A 210 7.38 21.13 9.13
C SER A 210 8.27 22.32 8.76
N SER A 211 7.85 23.55 9.06
CA SER A 211 8.70 24.74 8.88
C SER A 211 9.95 24.75 9.75
N GLU A 212 9.90 24.07 10.90
CA GLU A 212 10.95 24.13 11.93
C GLU A 212 11.70 22.80 12.11
N ALA A 213 11.15 21.68 11.62
CA ALA A 213 11.69 20.35 11.86
C ALA A 213 11.57 19.43 10.65
N SER A 214 12.62 18.65 10.43
CA SER A 214 12.71 17.54 9.47
C SER A 214 13.17 16.30 10.23
N ILE A 215 12.30 15.30 10.37
CA ILE A 215 12.55 14.11 11.19
C ILE A 215 12.41 12.87 10.30
N GLN A 216 13.50 12.13 10.13
CA GLN A 216 13.50 10.87 9.41
C GLN A 216 13.25 9.71 10.38
N LEU A 217 12.22 8.95 10.06
CA LEU A 217 11.78 7.76 10.79
C LEU A 217 12.07 6.51 9.95
N CYS A 218 12.56 5.47 10.62
CA CYS A 218 12.69 4.12 10.06
C CYS A 218 11.85 3.17 10.90
N ARG A 219 10.91 2.44 10.27
CA ARG A 219 10.04 1.50 10.98
C ARG A 219 10.87 0.41 11.65
N ILE A 220 10.64 0.18 12.93
CA ILE A 220 11.15 -1.00 13.63
C ILE A 220 10.25 -2.17 13.24
N VAL A 221 10.86 -3.14 12.57
CA VAL A 221 10.18 -4.31 12.03
C VAL A 221 10.12 -5.36 13.13
N SER A 222 8.92 -5.85 13.41
CA SER A 222 8.70 -7.04 14.24
C SER A 222 8.60 -8.29 13.36
N GLN A 223 8.67 -9.47 13.98
CA GLN A 223 8.45 -10.73 13.28
C GLN A 223 7.06 -10.82 12.64
N SER A 224 6.05 -10.30 13.35
CA SER A 224 4.67 -10.30 12.88
C SER A 224 4.48 -9.42 11.65
N ASP A 225 5.28 -8.35 11.50
CA ASP A 225 5.26 -7.51 10.30
C ASP A 225 5.80 -8.28 9.07
N LEU A 226 6.81 -9.12 9.30
CA LEU A 226 7.43 -9.95 8.26
C LEU A 226 6.60 -11.16 7.88
N GLU A 227 5.70 -11.65 8.73
CA GLU A 227 4.98 -12.89 8.49
C GLU A 227 4.23 -12.88 7.15
N GLY A 228 4.44 -13.92 6.34
CA GLY A 228 3.76 -14.08 5.06
C GLY A 228 4.72 -14.44 3.93
N GLU A 229 4.18 -14.43 2.72
CA GLU A 229 4.92 -14.74 1.50
C GLU A 229 5.22 -13.47 0.71
N TYR A 230 6.41 -13.38 0.14
CA TYR A 230 6.88 -12.25 -0.65
C TYR A 230 7.45 -12.75 -1.98
N VAL A 231 7.14 -12.03 -3.05
CA VAL A 231 7.68 -12.29 -4.39
C VAL A 231 8.82 -11.32 -4.67
N LEU A 232 9.95 -11.83 -5.14
CA LEU A 232 11.11 -11.02 -5.49
C LEU A 232 10.83 -10.20 -6.75
N LYS A 233 10.95 -8.89 -6.61
CA LYS A 233 10.75 -7.89 -7.68
C LYS A 233 12.07 -7.55 -8.34
N SER A 234 13.11 -7.28 -7.56
CA SER A 234 14.44 -6.99 -8.08
C SER A 234 15.56 -7.46 -7.14
N PHE A 235 16.72 -7.70 -7.73
CA PHE A 235 17.96 -8.03 -7.06
C PHE A 235 19.06 -7.10 -7.60
N ASN A 236 19.73 -6.36 -6.70
CA ASN A 236 20.75 -5.37 -7.03
C ASN A 236 20.28 -4.35 -8.10
N GLY A 237 19.02 -3.93 -8.00
CA GLY A 237 18.40 -2.99 -8.95
C GLY A 237 17.93 -3.60 -10.27
N VAL A 238 18.27 -4.86 -10.55
CA VAL A 238 17.85 -5.57 -11.77
C VAL A 238 16.54 -6.32 -11.50
N ALA A 239 15.56 -6.16 -12.39
CA ALA A 239 14.30 -6.87 -12.29
C ALA A 239 14.50 -8.39 -12.44
N VAL A 240 13.93 -9.17 -11.53
CA VAL A 240 14.09 -10.63 -11.54
C VAL A 240 13.07 -11.25 -12.51
N PRO A 241 13.47 -12.25 -13.34
CA PRO A 241 12.55 -12.91 -14.26
C PRO A 241 11.33 -13.51 -13.55
N THR A 242 10.15 -13.17 -14.06
CA THR A 242 8.87 -13.40 -13.36
C THR A 242 8.27 -14.78 -13.62
N ARG A 243 8.83 -15.58 -14.54
CA ARG A 243 8.23 -16.87 -14.95
C ARG A 243 8.11 -17.89 -13.82
N LYS A 244 9.01 -17.86 -12.84
CA LYS A 244 8.96 -18.76 -11.66
C LYS A 244 8.66 -18.04 -10.35
N GLN A 245 8.51 -16.71 -10.38
CA GLN A 245 8.29 -15.84 -9.22
C GLN A 245 9.10 -16.27 -7.98
N PRO A 246 10.44 -16.10 -8.00
CA PRO A 246 11.26 -16.38 -6.83
C PRO A 246 10.65 -15.71 -5.60
N SER A 247 10.50 -16.47 -4.53
CA SER A 247 9.71 -16.03 -3.38
C SER A 247 10.35 -16.44 -2.07
N ILE A 248 10.00 -15.72 -1.02
CA ILE A 248 10.41 -15.99 0.35
C ILE A 248 9.18 -16.02 1.24
N VAL A 249 9.13 -17.00 2.13
CA VAL A 249 8.09 -17.12 3.15
C VAL A 249 8.75 -16.94 4.50
N PHE A 250 8.23 -16.00 5.29
CA PHE A 250 8.59 -15.81 6.68
C PHE A 250 7.46 -16.32 7.57
N LYS A 251 7.83 -17.04 8.62
CA LYS A 251 6.91 -17.39 9.72
C LYS A 251 7.52 -16.97 11.04
N THR A 252 6.66 -16.54 11.97
CA THR A 252 7.07 -16.23 13.34
C THR A 252 7.55 -17.52 14.03
N GLY A 253 8.77 -17.51 14.55
CA GLY A 253 9.32 -18.56 15.40
C GLY A 253 9.20 -18.19 16.88
N ASN A 254 10.14 -18.66 17.70
CA ASN A 254 10.18 -18.34 19.12
C ASN A 254 10.93 -17.03 19.36
N ALA A 255 10.35 -16.13 20.18
CA ALA A 255 10.96 -14.86 20.57
C ALA A 255 11.33 -13.95 19.38
N ASN A 256 12.63 -13.90 19.01
CA ASN A 256 13.16 -13.10 17.90
C ASN A 256 13.57 -13.94 16.68
N GLU A 257 13.31 -15.25 16.69
CA GLU A 257 13.49 -16.15 15.54
C GLU A 257 12.41 -16.04 14.46
N VAL A 258 12.82 -15.95 13.20
CA VAL A 258 11.97 -15.97 12.01
C VAL A 258 12.33 -17.20 11.18
N GLU A 259 11.38 -18.10 10.95
CA GLU A 259 11.56 -19.22 10.03
C GLU A 259 11.51 -18.72 8.59
N ILE A 260 12.45 -19.16 7.77
CA ILE A 260 12.60 -18.72 6.38
C ILE A 260 12.45 -19.93 5.45
N SER A 261 11.65 -19.78 4.40
CA SER A 261 11.59 -20.70 3.26
C SER A 261 11.65 -19.92 1.95
N ILE A 262 12.78 -19.99 1.26
CA ILE A 262 13.01 -19.34 -0.04
C ILE A 262 12.81 -20.36 -1.15
N ALA A 263 12.11 -19.98 -2.21
CA ALA A 263 11.93 -20.75 -3.43
C ALA A 263 12.52 -19.96 -4.61
N VAL A 264 13.60 -20.48 -5.20
CA VAL A 264 14.20 -20.00 -6.45
C VAL A 264 14.20 -21.17 -7.44
N ALA A 265 15.36 -21.78 -7.75
CA ALA A 265 15.41 -23.10 -8.38
C ALA A 265 15.36 -24.20 -7.31
N ASN A 266 16.10 -23.97 -6.24
CA ASN A 266 16.10 -24.75 -5.01
C ASN A 266 15.15 -24.18 -3.97
N ARG A 267 14.82 -25.03 -3.01
CA ARG A 267 14.17 -24.61 -1.79
C ARG A 267 15.21 -24.46 -0.69
N ILE A 268 15.42 -23.22 -0.25
CA ILE A 268 16.33 -22.87 0.83
C ILE A 268 15.50 -22.69 2.11
N ARG A 269 15.93 -23.28 3.23
CA ARG A 269 15.23 -23.17 4.51
C ARG A 269 16.18 -22.97 5.67
N GLY A 270 15.74 -22.23 6.68
CA GLY A 270 16.45 -22.10 7.94
C GLY A 270 15.74 -21.15 8.88
N VAL A 271 16.47 -20.70 9.90
CA VAL A 271 15.98 -19.75 10.90
C VAL A 271 16.95 -18.58 10.93
N ALA A 272 16.42 -17.36 10.99
CA ALA A 272 17.18 -16.15 11.27
C ALA A 272 16.66 -15.50 12.55
N VAL A 273 17.48 -14.70 13.20
CA VAL A 273 17.10 -13.85 14.33
C VAL A 273 16.96 -12.42 13.81
N LEU A 274 15.85 -11.78 14.16
CA LEU A 274 15.60 -10.36 13.90
C LEU A 274 16.09 -9.55 15.10
N ASN A 275 17.12 -8.73 14.91
CA ASN A 275 17.63 -7.83 15.93
C ASN A 275 17.83 -6.43 15.34
N GLN A 276 17.15 -5.42 15.89
CA GLN A 276 17.23 -4.03 15.43
C GLN A 276 17.14 -3.91 13.89
N ASN A 277 16.09 -4.49 13.30
CA ASN A 277 15.87 -4.56 11.85
C ASN A 277 16.89 -5.38 11.04
N VAL A 278 17.85 -6.07 11.65
CA VAL A 278 18.78 -6.95 10.93
C VAL A 278 18.34 -8.40 11.09
N LEU A 279 18.10 -9.09 9.97
CA LEU A 279 17.87 -10.52 9.92
C LEU A 279 19.20 -11.24 9.72
N CYS A 280 19.60 -12.05 10.69
CA CYS A 280 20.85 -12.81 10.64
C CYS A 280 20.63 -14.28 11.02
N SER A 281 21.21 -15.22 10.29
CA SER A 281 21.22 -16.65 10.63
C SER A 281 22.56 -17.06 11.23
N GLU A 282 22.57 -18.00 12.18
CA GLU A 282 23.81 -18.49 12.81
C GLU A 282 24.78 -19.17 11.83
N GLY A 283 24.26 -19.62 10.69
CA GLY A 283 25.04 -20.21 9.61
C GLY A 283 24.29 -20.17 8.28
N PRO A 284 24.87 -20.76 7.22
CA PRO A 284 24.21 -20.85 5.92
C PRO A 284 22.87 -21.57 6.01
N LEU A 285 21.89 -21.11 5.24
CA LEU A 285 20.61 -21.77 5.16
C LEU A 285 20.74 -23.09 4.36
N MET A 286 19.87 -24.05 4.65
CA MET A 286 19.92 -25.38 4.04
C MET A 286 19.20 -25.37 2.70
N SER A 287 19.90 -25.76 1.63
CA SER A 287 19.36 -25.80 0.27
C SER A 287 19.19 -27.23 -0.25
N THR A 288 18.19 -27.44 -1.11
CA THR A 288 18.10 -28.63 -1.96
C THR A 288 19.20 -28.62 -3.04
N ARG A 289 19.47 -29.76 -3.69
CA ARG A 289 20.52 -29.88 -4.73
C ARG A 289 19.92 -30.09 -6.12
N VAL A 290 19.20 -29.11 -6.62
CA VAL A 290 18.71 -29.03 -8.00
C VAL A 290 19.58 -28.04 -8.77
N MET A 291 19.87 -28.37 -10.03
CA MET A 291 20.62 -27.49 -10.92
C MET A 291 19.69 -26.36 -11.43
N GLY A 292 19.92 -25.14 -10.97
CA GLY A 292 19.28 -23.93 -11.49
C GLY A 292 20.04 -23.32 -12.66
N THR A 293 19.53 -22.21 -13.21
CA THR A 293 20.30 -21.35 -14.11
C THR A 293 21.43 -20.64 -13.36
N GLU A 294 22.34 -19.98 -14.08
CA GLU A 294 23.39 -19.17 -13.48
C GLU A 294 22.81 -18.04 -12.62
N ASP A 295 21.82 -17.30 -13.14
CA ASP A 295 21.13 -16.23 -12.41
C ASP A 295 20.43 -16.75 -11.14
N GLU A 296 19.75 -17.91 -11.23
CA GLU A 296 19.10 -18.55 -10.09
C GLU A 296 20.14 -18.96 -9.02
N SER A 297 21.26 -19.51 -9.45
CA SER A 297 22.35 -19.93 -8.55
C SER A 297 23.03 -18.74 -7.87
N GLN A 298 23.23 -17.63 -8.59
CA GLN A 298 23.75 -16.39 -8.03
C GLN A 298 22.80 -15.81 -6.99
N LEU A 299 21.49 -15.80 -7.29
CA LEU A 299 20.46 -15.32 -6.37
C LEU A 299 20.39 -16.18 -5.09
N GLU A 300 20.45 -17.50 -5.21
CA GLU A 300 20.47 -18.44 -4.07
C GLU A 300 21.71 -18.25 -3.19
N SER A 301 22.88 -18.04 -3.80
CA SER A 301 24.12 -17.73 -3.09
C SER A 301 24.00 -16.41 -2.33
N ALA A 302 23.46 -15.38 -2.98
CA ALA A 302 23.27 -14.07 -2.37
C ALA A 302 22.32 -14.12 -1.16
N PHE A 303 21.24 -14.90 -1.20
CA PHE A 303 20.38 -15.10 -0.03
C PHE A 303 21.13 -15.74 1.14
N ASN A 304 21.87 -16.83 0.87
CA ASN A 304 22.64 -17.51 1.92
C ASN A 304 23.68 -16.59 2.57
N VAL A 305 24.47 -15.90 1.76
CA VAL A 305 25.48 -14.94 2.23
C VAL A 305 24.81 -13.78 2.96
N GLY A 306 23.72 -13.24 2.40
CA GLY A 306 22.95 -12.15 2.99
C GLY A 306 22.48 -12.50 4.40
N PHE A 307 21.74 -13.59 4.58
CA PHE A 307 21.27 -13.99 5.91
C PHE A 307 22.42 -14.33 6.86
N GLN A 308 23.52 -14.93 6.39
CA GLN A 308 24.67 -15.23 7.24
C GLN A 308 25.38 -13.97 7.78
N TYR A 309 25.48 -12.90 6.98
CA TYR A 309 26.16 -11.67 7.37
C TYR A 309 25.23 -10.55 7.86
N GLY A 310 23.92 -10.83 7.89
CA GLY A 310 22.90 -9.87 8.25
C GLY A 310 22.34 -9.13 7.04
N LEU A 311 21.02 -9.05 6.98
CA LEU A 311 20.27 -8.20 6.06
C LEU A 311 19.48 -7.17 6.85
N GLU A 312 19.78 -5.89 6.61
CA GLU A 312 18.95 -4.79 7.07
C GLU A 312 17.57 -4.90 6.40
N THR A 313 16.54 -4.81 7.22
CA THR A 313 15.13 -5.06 6.89
C THR A 313 14.41 -3.73 6.89
N ILE A 314 14.03 -3.27 5.70
CA ILE A 314 13.29 -2.03 5.51
C ILE A 314 11.92 -2.39 4.97
N PHE A 315 10.89 -2.11 5.77
CA PHE A 315 9.52 -2.43 5.43
C PHE A 315 8.73 -1.18 5.05
N HIS A 316 8.14 -1.16 3.86
CA HIS A 316 7.38 -0.04 3.35
C HIS A 316 6.09 -0.50 2.64
N GLY A 317 4.95 -0.37 3.33
CA GLY A 317 3.65 -0.76 2.78
C GLY A 317 3.56 -2.26 2.54
N ASN A 318 3.54 -2.69 1.27
CA ASN A 318 3.64 -4.10 0.90
C ASN A 318 5.04 -4.49 0.42
N GLU A 319 5.97 -3.55 0.32
CA GLU A 319 7.33 -3.79 -0.18
C GLU A 319 8.27 -4.03 1.01
N LEU A 320 9.09 -5.08 0.89
CA LEU A 320 10.14 -5.42 1.81
C LEU A 320 11.47 -5.33 1.06
N THR A 321 12.36 -4.48 1.57
CA THR A 321 13.75 -4.44 1.13
C THR A 321 14.62 -5.13 2.16
N LEU A 322 15.39 -6.12 1.72
CA LEU A 322 16.46 -6.72 2.49
C LEU A 322 17.78 -6.32 1.86
N LYS A 323 18.68 -5.70 2.60
CA LYS A 323 19.96 -5.25 2.02
C LYS A 323 21.12 -5.36 2.97
N ASN A 324 22.31 -5.47 2.38
CA ASN A 324 23.58 -5.23 3.04
C ASN A 324 24.54 -4.60 2.02
N GLN A 325 25.84 -4.59 2.31
CA GLN A 325 26.85 -4.00 1.42
C GLN A 325 26.98 -4.74 0.06
N ASP A 326 26.61 -6.02 -0.01
CA ASP A 326 26.86 -6.90 -1.16
C ASP A 326 25.58 -7.18 -1.98
N ALA A 327 24.41 -7.10 -1.33
CA ALA A 327 23.14 -7.51 -1.90
C ALA A 327 22.00 -6.56 -1.50
N THR A 328 21.07 -6.32 -2.42
CA THR A 328 19.80 -5.63 -2.18
C THR A 328 18.69 -6.41 -2.86
N PHE A 329 17.78 -6.97 -2.07
CA PHE A 329 16.58 -7.67 -2.50
C PHE A 329 15.39 -6.76 -2.27
N VAL A 330 14.61 -6.49 -3.31
CA VAL A 330 13.33 -5.79 -3.19
C VAL A 330 12.24 -6.79 -3.51
N MET A 331 11.34 -6.99 -2.56
CA MET A 331 10.28 -8.00 -2.63
C MET A 331 8.95 -7.39 -2.25
N VAL A 332 7.86 -8.01 -2.69
CA VAL A 332 6.51 -7.50 -2.49
C VAL A 332 5.65 -8.58 -1.87
N LYS A 333 4.91 -8.23 -0.83
CA LYS A 333 4.05 -9.17 -0.10
C LYS A 333 2.98 -9.70 -1.03
N ALA A 334 2.93 -11.02 -1.16
CA ALA A 334 1.92 -11.71 -1.94
C ALA A 334 0.58 -11.65 -1.21
N ALA A 335 -0.47 -11.30 -1.95
CA ALA A 335 -1.83 -11.42 -1.45
C ALA A 335 -2.24 -12.89 -1.41
N VAL A 336 -2.64 -13.37 -0.23
CA VAL A 336 -3.07 -14.76 -0.03
C VAL A 336 -4.59 -14.84 -0.18
N PRO A 337 -5.12 -15.51 -1.22
CA PRO A 337 -6.56 -15.77 -1.31
C PRO A 337 -7.02 -16.78 -0.26
N GLU A 338 -8.23 -16.59 0.26
CA GLU A 338 -8.92 -17.56 1.13
C GLU A 338 -9.52 -18.70 0.30
N THR A 339 -8.66 -19.62 -0.13
CA THR A 339 -9.03 -20.75 -0.98
C THR A 339 -9.48 -21.98 -0.16
N GLN A 340 -10.27 -22.84 -0.78
CA GLN A 340 -10.79 -24.09 -0.19
C GLN A 340 -10.25 -25.34 -0.88
N HIS A 341 -10.02 -25.31 -2.20
CA HIS A 341 -9.73 -26.52 -2.97
C HIS A 341 -8.31 -26.55 -3.54
N GLY A 342 -7.62 -25.40 -3.63
CA GLY A 342 -6.20 -25.38 -3.99
C GLY A 342 -5.53 -24.04 -3.71
N HIS A 343 -4.47 -23.73 -4.45
CA HIS A 343 -3.77 -22.45 -4.38
C HIS A 343 -3.45 -21.93 -5.78
N PRO A 344 -3.44 -20.60 -5.97
CA PRO A 344 -3.05 -20.05 -7.25
C PRO A 344 -1.59 -20.34 -7.57
N ALA A 345 -1.30 -20.68 -8.81
CA ALA A 345 0.06 -20.88 -9.31
C ALA A 345 0.78 -19.54 -9.54
N TYR A 346 0.02 -18.45 -9.68
CA TYR A 346 0.54 -17.09 -9.85
C TYR A 346 0.28 -16.25 -8.61
N LYS A 347 1.30 -15.55 -8.14
CA LYS A 347 1.27 -14.67 -6.97
C LYS A 347 1.18 -13.21 -7.41
N GLY A 348 0.28 -12.46 -6.79
CA GLY A 348 0.12 -11.03 -7.00
C GLY A 348 0.21 -10.24 -5.70
N THR A 349 0.33 -8.92 -5.81
CA THR A 349 0.31 -7.99 -4.67
C THR A 349 -1.10 -7.72 -4.15
N TYR A 350 -2.11 -8.04 -4.96
CA TYR A 350 -3.51 -7.84 -4.62
C TYR A 350 -4.35 -9.02 -5.11
N CYS A 351 -5.34 -9.41 -4.30
CA CYS A 351 -6.27 -10.47 -4.64
C CYS A 351 -7.69 -10.08 -4.23
N SER A 352 -8.67 -10.33 -5.11
CA SER A 352 -10.07 -10.02 -4.83
C SER A 352 -11.02 -11.12 -5.27
N LYS A 353 -12.00 -11.44 -4.42
CA LYS A 353 -13.13 -12.32 -4.73
C LYS A 353 -13.96 -11.72 -5.86
N CYS A 354 -14.16 -12.47 -6.94
CA CYS A 354 -15.01 -12.08 -8.06
C CYS A 354 -16.49 -12.22 -7.70
N PHE A 355 -16.88 -13.32 -7.02
CA PHE A 355 -18.24 -13.54 -6.53
C PHE A 355 -18.34 -13.20 -5.03
N LYS A 356 -18.57 -11.91 -4.73
CA LYS A 356 -18.47 -11.36 -3.35
C LYS A 356 -19.44 -11.97 -2.33
N THR A 357 -20.55 -12.55 -2.79
CA THR A 357 -21.64 -13.08 -1.94
C THR A 357 -21.75 -14.60 -1.94
N ASN A 358 -20.89 -15.31 -2.69
CA ASN A 358 -21.04 -16.74 -2.92
C ASN A 358 -19.85 -17.50 -2.39
N GLY A 359 -20.09 -18.40 -1.44
CA GLY A 359 -19.08 -19.27 -0.85
C GLY A 359 -17.84 -18.49 -0.39
N ASN A 360 -16.67 -19.00 -0.74
CA ASN A 360 -15.39 -18.35 -0.48
C ASN A 360 -15.01 -17.28 -1.52
N GLY A 361 -15.81 -17.08 -2.58
CA GLY A 361 -15.51 -16.19 -3.69
C GLY A 361 -15.51 -16.88 -5.05
N LEU A 362 -15.35 -18.21 -5.09
CA LEU A 362 -15.31 -19.13 -6.25
C LEU A 362 -14.19 -18.87 -7.28
N LEU A 363 -14.03 -17.61 -7.68
CA LEU A 363 -13.01 -17.12 -8.59
C LEU A 363 -12.32 -15.93 -7.94
N PHE A 364 -11.00 -15.90 -8.05
CA PHE A 364 -10.15 -14.86 -7.50
C PHE A 364 -9.42 -14.14 -8.62
N ARG A 365 -9.53 -12.81 -8.66
CA ARG A 365 -8.68 -11.97 -9.51
C ARG A 365 -7.41 -11.65 -8.76
N ILE A 366 -6.27 -12.01 -9.34
CA ILE A 366 -4.94 -11.77 -8.81
C ILE A 366 -4.28 -10.68 -9.65
N VAL A 367 -3.77 -9.65 -9.00
CA VAL A 367 -3.11 -8.51 -9.64
C VAL A 367 -1.70 -8.40 -9.09
N ASN A 368 -0.72 -8.36 -9.98
CA ASN A 368 0.66 -8.00 -9.65
C ASN A 368 0.96 -6.62 -10.24
N GLU A 369 1.06 -5.62 -9.38
CA GLU A 369 1.23 -4.22 -9.79
C GLU A 369 2.58 -3.95 -10.45
N HIS A 370 3.63 -4.63 -9.99
CA HIS A 370 4.98 -4.41 -10.50
C HIS A 370 5.16 -5.01 -11.88
N GLU A 371 4.57 -6.19 -12.13
CA GLU A 371 4.54 -6.80 -13.44
C GLU A 371 3.46 -6.19 -14.35
N LYS A 372 2.55 -5.41 -13.75
CA LYS A 372 1.30 -4.94 -14.35
C LYS A 372 0.47 -6.07 -14.94
N LYS A 373 0.44 -7.24 -14.28
CA LYS A 373 -0.24 -8.43 -14.78
C LYS A 373 -1.45 -8.79 -13.95
N TRP A 374 -2.47 -9.31 -14.62
CA TRP A 374 -3.64 -9.92 -13.98
C TRP A 374 -3.70 -11.39 -14.32
N ALA A 375 -4.14 -12.19 -13.37
CA ALA A 375 -4.48 -13.58 -13.52
C ALA A 375 -5.82 -13.86 -12.82
N PHE A 376 -6.43 -14.99 -13.17
CA PHE A 376 -7.60 -15.51 -12.46
C PHE A 376 -7.32 -16.90 -11.95
N TYR A 377 -7.69 -17.15 -10.70
CA TYR A 377 -7.66 -18.45 -10.08
C TYR A 377 -9.08 -18.93 -9.81
N ASN A 378 -9.44 -20.08 -10.37
CA ASN A 378 -10.72 -20.73 -10.14
C ASN A 378 -10.56 -21.75 -9.01
N ASP A 379 -11.21 -21.52 -7.88
CA ASP A 379 -11.13 -22.38 -6.70
C ASP A 379 -12.32 -23.35 -6.61
N THR A 380 -13.11 -23.48 -7.66
CA THR A 380 -14.13 -24.55 -7.75
C THR A 380 -13.49 -25.85 -8.20
N ASP A 381 -14.15 -26.97 -7.92
CA ASP A 381 -13.77 -28.32 -8.35
C ASP A 381 -14.60 -28.83 -9.54
N ASP A 382 -15.79 -28.26 -9.77
CA ASP A 382 -16.79 -28.74 -10.71
C ASP A 382 -17.24 -27.69 -11.75
N MET A 383 -16.78 -26.44 -11.66
CA MET A 383 -17.17 -25.37 -12.57
C MET A 383 -15.99 -24.85 -13.39
N ARG A 384 -16.21 -24.71 -14.70
CA ARG A 384 -15.37 -23.91 -15.58
C ARG A 384 -15.94 -22.51 -15.66
N ILE A 385 -15.08 -21.50 -15.48
CA ILE A 385 -15.52 -20.11 -15.45
C ILE A 385 -14.93 -19.34 -16.62
N ARG A 386 -15.80 -18.79 -17.46
CA ARG A 386 -15.43 -17.85 -18.52
C ARG A 386 -15.45 -16.43 -17.97
N VAL A 387 -14.33 -15.74 -18.15
CA VAL A 387 -14.16 -14.34 -17.77
C VAL A 387 -14.12 -13.49 -19.04
N CYS A 388 -14.97 -12.47 -19.11
CA CYS A 388 -14.97 -11.50 -20.20
C CYS A 388 -14.85 -10.09 -19.60
N ALA A 389 -13.73 -9.41 -19.88
CA ALA A 389 -13.50 -8.04 -19.41
C ALA A 389 -13.46 -7.06 -20.57
N THR A 390 -14.23 -5.97 -20.45
CA THR A 390 -14.13 -4.80 -21.32
C THR A 390 -13.32 -3.73 -20.61
N PHE A 391 -12.20 -3.34 -21.21
CA PHE A 391 -11.31 -2.29 -20.73
C PHE A 391 -11.62 -0.98 -21.42
N GLY A 392 -11.57 0.14 -20.68
CA GLY A 392 -11.82 1.46 -21.26
C GLY A 392 -10.85 1.77 -22.40
N ALA A 393 -11.29 2.53 -23.41
CA ALA A 393 -10.54 2.82 -24.65
C ALA A 393 -9.14 3.44 -24.47
N ARG A 394 -8.81 3.91 -23.26
CA ARG A 394 -7.49 4.47 -22.91
C ARG A 394 -6.58 3.47 -22.20
N SER A 395 -7.03 2.23 -22.00
CA SER A 395 -6.21 1.16 -21.43
C SER A 395 -5.15 0.72 -22.44
N LYS A 396 -3.94 0.46 -21.96
CA LYS A 396 -2.83 -0.07 -22.75
C LYS A 396 -2.51 -1.47 -22.25
N VAL A 397 -3.32 -2.43 -22.68
CA VAL A 397 -3.25 -3.82 -22.22
C VAL A 397 -2.97 -4.76 -23.38
N GLN A 398 -2.32 -5.89 -23.08
CA GLN A 398 -2.15 -7.04 -23.96
C GLN A 398 -2.75 -8.28 -23.30
N ALA A 399 -3.32 -9.19 -24.09
CA ALA A 399 -3.77 -10.48 -23.60
C ALA A 399 -2.55 -11.38 -23.37
N LEU A 400 -2.63 -12.24 -22.35
CA LEU A 400 -1.57 -13.18 -22.00
C LEU A 400 -2.03 -14.62 -22.23
N ASP A 401 -1.07 -15.48 -22.60
CA ASP A 401 -1.22 -16.92 -22.71
C ASP A 401 -2.49 -17.33 -23.49
N ASN A 402 -3.46 -17.96 -22.82
CA ASN A 402 -4.69 -18.46 -23.41
C ASN A 402 -5.78 -17.39 -23.58
N ALA A 403 -5.56 -16.17 -23.10
CA ALA A 403 -6.53 -15.10 -23.21
C ALA A 403 -6.61 -14.56 -24.65
N THR A 404 -7.81 -14.28 -25.12
CA THR A 404 -8.06 -13.72 -26.45
C THR A 404 -8.46 -12.26 -26.34
N MET A 405 -8.00 -11.42 -27.27
CA MET A 405 -8.36 -10.00 -27.33
C MET A 405 -9.11 -9.67 -28.62
N SER A 406 -10.16 -8.88 -28.49
CA SER A 406 -10.88 -8.23 -29.59
C SER A 406 -11.15 -6.75 -29.26
N LYS A 407 -11.70 -6.00 -30.22
CA LYS A 407 -12.20 -4.64 -29.99
C LYS A 407 -13.70 -4.60 -30.21
N ASP A 408 -14.41 -3.87 -29.35
CA ASP A 408 -15.84 -3.59 -29.58
C ASP A 408 -16.05 -2.41 -30.54
N ASP A 409 -17.31 -2.14 -30.88
CA ASP A 409 -17.73 -1.05 -31.78
C ASP A 409 -17.32 0.35 -31.29
N LYS A 410 -16.98 0.48 -29.99
CA LYS A 410 -16.56 1.73 -29.35
C LYS A 410 -15.04 1.83 -29.24
N GLY A 411 -14.30 0.86 -29.79
CA GLY A 411 -12.85 0.78 -29.72
C GLY A 411 -12.30 0.38 -28.36
N CYS A 412 -13.14 -0.13 -27.44
CA CYS A 412 -12.71 -0.68 -26.17
C CYS A 412 -12.14 -2.10 -26.37
N CYS A 413 -11.08 -2.43 -25.63
CA CYS A 413 -10.51 -3.77 -25.70
C CYS A 413 -11.37 -4.75 -24.89
N VAL A 414 -11.80 -5.83 -25.52
CA VAL A 414 -12.53 -6.93 -24.88
C VAL A 414 -11.58 -8.13 -24.80
N ILE A 415 -11.36 -8.65 -23.60
CA ILE A 415 -10.45 -9.77 -23.37
C ILE A 415 -11.19 -10.88 -22.67
N GLU A 416 -10.97 -12.11 -23.14
CA GLU A 416 -11.68 -13.28 -22.67
C GLU A 416 -10.72 -14.42 -22.35
N VAL A 417 -10.99 -15.12 -21.24
CA VAL A 417 -10.27 -16.34 -20.86
C VAL A 417 -11.23 -17.31 -20.19
N THR A 418 -10.96 -18.60 -20.34
CA THR A 418 -11.68 -19.68 -19.67
C THR A 418 -10.76 -20.30 -18.64
N VAL A 419 -11.21 -20.39 -17.39
CA VAL A 419 -10.41 -20.90 -16.26
C VAL A 419 -11.03 -22.20 -15.78
N ASP A 420 -10.29 -23.29 -15.94
CA ASP A 420 -10.70 -24.63 -15.48
C ASP A 420 -10.69 -24.73 -13.94
N PRO A 421 -11.41 -25.71 -13.34
CA PRO A 421 -11.37 -25.98 -11.90
C PRO A 421 -9.95 -26.07 -11.35
N GLN A 422 -9.70 -25.43 -10.21
CA GLN A 422 -8.41 -25.36 -9.51
C GLN A 422 -7.23 -24.85 -10.36
N ALA A 423 -7.50 -24.21 -11.51
CA ALA A 423 -6.48 -23.70 -12.40
C ALA A 423 -6.25 -22.19 -12.22
N THR A 424 -5.06 -21.74 -12.61
CA THR A 424 -4.71 -20.32 -12.72
C THR A 424 -4.44 -19.97 -14.17
N GLU A 425 -5.14 -18.98 -14.70
CA GLU A 425 -4.92 -18.49 -16.05
C GLU A 425 -4.44 -17.04 -16.02
N MET A 426 -3.35 -16.76 -16.74
CA MET A 426 -2.91 -15.40 -16.99
C MET A 426 -3.93 -14.71 -17.92
N PHE A 427 -4.18 -13.42 -17.67
CA PHE A 427 -5.25 -12.70 -18.37
C PHE A 427 -4.71 -11.54 -19.19
N ILE A 428 -4.09 -10.56 -18.51
CA ILE A 428 -3.59 -9.35 -19.18
C ILE A 428 -2.27 -8.89 -18.61
N GLN A 429 -1.55 -8.09 -19.41
CA GLN A 429 -0.47 -7.24 -18.95
C GLN A 429 -0.67 -5.80 -19.42
N GLY A 430 -0.41 -4.81 -18.57
CA GLY A 430 -0.33 -3.40 -18.92
C GLY A 430 -1.16 -2.46 -18.05
N ASP A 431 -1.38 -1.25 -18.54
CA ASP A 431 -2.03 -0.17 -17.80
C ASP A 431 -3.55 -0.19 -18.03
N VAL A 432 -4.31 -0.47 -16.96
CA VAL A 432 -5.77 -0.52 -16.98
C VAL A 432 -6.36 0.85 -16.66
N ASN A 433 -7.31 1.31 -17.48
CA ASN A 433 -8.03 2.57 -17.27
C ASN A 433 -9.54 2.34 -17.26
N GLY A 434 -10.05 1.91 -16.11
CA GLY A 434 -11.44 1.50 -15.93
C GLY A 434 -11.76 0.21 -16.69
N PHE A 435 -12.59 -0.63 -16.09
CA PHE A 435 -12.95 -1.90 -16.69
C PHE A 435 -14.32 -2.35 -16.18
N ARG A 436 -14.94 -3.27 -16.92
CA ARG A 436 -16.12 -4.03 -16.50
C ARG A 436 -15.85 -5.49 -16.78
N VAL A 437 -16.14 -6.36 -15.81
CA VAL A 437 -15.97 -7.81 -15.97
C VAL A 437 -17.32 -8.49 -15.87
N LEU A 438 -17.52 -9.50 -16.73
CA LEU A 438 -18.60 -10.45 -16.68
C LEU A 438 -18.03 -11.84 -16.46
N TYR A 439 -18.74 -12.63 -15.68
CA TYR A 439 -18.37 -14.01 -15.36
C TYR A 439 -19.52 -14.92 -15.77
N ASP A 440 -19.21 -16.02 -16.43
CA ASP A 440 -20.15 -17.09 -16.75
C ASP A 440 -19.57 -18.41 -16.25
N ALA A 441 -20.33 -19.15 -15.45
CA ALA A 441 -19.88 -20.39 -14.82
C ALA A 441 -20.71 -21.56 -15.36
N GLN A 442 -20.01 -22.60 -15.83
CA GLN A 442 -20.63 -23.78 -16.42
C GLN A 442 -20.08 -25.04 -15.75
N PRO A 443 -20.92 -26.03 -15.43
CA PRO A 443 -20.45 -27.33 -14.95
C PRO A 443 -19.50 -27.99 -15.96
N VAL A 444 -18.46 -28.67 -15.46
CA VAL A 444 -17.48 -29.40 -16.28
C VAL A 444 -17.97 -30.78 -16.67
#